data_AF-A0A7S6ZXW2-F1
#
_entry.id   AF-A0A7S6ZXW2-F1
#
_cell.length_a   1.000
_cell.length_b   1.000
_cell.length_c   1.000
_cell.angle_alpha   90.00
_cell.angle_beta   90.00
_cell.angle_gamma   90.00
#
_symmetry.space_group_name_H-M   'P 1'
#
loop_
_entity.id
_entity.type
_entity.pdbx_description
1 polymer ?
#
loop_
_entity_poly.entity_id
_entity_poly.type
_entity_poly.pdbx_seq_one_letter_code
_entity_poly.pdbx_strand_id
1 'polypeptide(L)'
;MKCLLDGEAYELFDDFFVAIARDGAATVEVAIQLQKVLHMLATVDQPRYRQAALQQSRSALARCENALSLPDDIQRVRAAAARVAQAAGGVSAIS
;
A
#
# COMPACT_ATOMS: atom_id res chain seq x y z
N MET A 1 -7.18 -26.58 -13.01
CA MET A 1 -5.82 -26.04 -13.26
C MET A 1 -5.77 -24.51 -13.19
N LYS A 2 -6.56 -23.86 -12.31
CA LYS A 2 -6.62 -22.38 -12.17
C LYS A 2 -6.11 -21.88 -10.80
N CYS A 3 -5.70 -22.78 -9.91
CA CYS A 3 -5.24 -22.45 -8.56
C CYS A 3 -3.70 -22.32 -8.45
N LEU A 4 -2.94 -22.79 -9.45
CA LEU A 4 -1.47 -22.86 -9.37
C LEU A 4 -0.75 -21.61 -9.90
N LEU A 5 -1.47 -20.67 -10.54
CA LEU A 5 -0.89 -19.41 -11.02
C LEU A 5 -1.20 -18.22 -10.09
N ASP A 6 -2.17 -18.37 -9.18
CA ASP A 6 -2.58 -17.29 -8.28
C ASP A 6 -1.55 -17.06 -7.16
N GLY A 7 -0.80 -18.09 -6.77
CA GLY A 7 0.20 -18.02 -5.68
C GLY A 7 1.47 -17.26 -6.05
N GLU A 8 2.12 -17.61 -7.17
CA GLU A 8 3.36 -16.95 -7.58
C GLU A 8 3.16 -15.50 -8.02
N ALA A 9 2.05 -15.21 -8.70
CA ALA A 9 1.71 -13.84 -9.06
C ALA A 9 1.46 -12.96 -7.82
N TYR A 10 0.99 -13.57 -6.72
CA TYR A 10 0.75 -12.87 -5.46
C TYR A 10 2.04 -12.64 -4.67
N GLU A 11 2.93 -13.63 -4.57
CA GLU A 11 4.24 -13.45 -3.93
C GLU A 11 5.10 -12.43 -4.69
N LEU A 12 5.12 -12.49 -6.03
CA LEU A 12 5.82 -11.52 -6.86
C LEU A 12 5.28 -10.09 -6.66
N PHE A 13 3.97 -9.96 -6.46
CA PHE A 13 3.32 -8.69 -6.20
C PHE A 13 3.73 -8.12 -4.84
N ASP A 14 3.71 -8.95 -3.79
CA ASP A 14 4.16 -8.55 -2.46
C ASP A 14 5.65 -8.18 -2.47
N ASP A 15 6.51 -8.97 -3.12
CA ASP A 15 7.95 -8.68 -3.25
C ASP A 15 8.21 -7.37 -4.00
N PHE A 16 7.44 -7.09 -5.04
CA PHE A 16 7.55 -5.85 -5.81
C PHE A 16 7.26 -4.61 -4.95
N PHE A 17 6.18 -4.63 -4.17
CA PHE A 17 5.86 -3.51 -3.29
C PHE A 17 6.84 -3.39 -2.12
N VAL A 18 7.35 -4.51 -1.60
CA VAL A 18 8.37 -4.48 -0.56
C VAL A 18 9.66 -3.83 -1.07
N ALA A 19 10.10 -4.16 -2.29
CA ALA A 19 11.29 -3.55 -2.89
C ALA A 19 11.12 -2.03 -3.06
N ILE A 20 10.00 -1.58 -3.64
CA ILE A 20 9.71 -0.15 -3.81
C ILE A 20 9.56 0.56 -2.47
N ALA A 21 8.87 -0.05 -1.50
CA ALA A 21 8.68 0.53 -0.18
C ALA A 21 10.00 0.68 0.58
N ARG A 22 10.95 -0.24 0.38
CA ARG A 22 12.29 -0.18 0.98
C ARG A 22 13.15 0.86 0.29
N ASP A 23 13.27 0.77 -1.02
CA ASP A 23 14.22 1.59 -1.79
C ASP A 23 13.71 3.04 -1.96
N GLY A 24 12.39 3.22 -2.00
CA GLY A 24 11.72 4.52 -2.08
C GLY A 24 11.42 5.17 -0.73
N ALA A 25 11.79 4.55 0.41
CA ALA A 25 11.41 5.03 1.74
C ALA A 25 11.87 6.46 2.03
N ALA A 26 13.04 6.86 1.49
CA ALA A 26 13.62 8.18 1.67
C ALA A 26 13.19 9.21 0.59
N THR A 27 12.30 8.84 -0.33
CA THR A 27 11.83 9.71 -1.43
C THR A 27 10.33 9.91 -1.34
N VAL A 28 9.92 11.11 -0.90
CA VAL A 28 8.52 11.43 -0.61
C VAL A 28 7.61 11.21 -1.81
N GLU A 29 8.06 11.52 -3.03
CA GLU A 29 7.29 11.33 -4.27
C GLU A 29 7.03 9.85 -4.56
N VAL A 30 8.04 9.00 -4.38
CA VAL A 30 7.92 7.55 -4.58
C VAL A 30 6.98 6.96 -3.53
N ALA A 31 7.14 7.35 -2.27
CA ALA A 31 6.27 6.92 -1.18
C ALA A 31 4.81 7.31 -1.43
N ILE A 32 4.54 8.56 -1.83
CA ILE A 32 3.17 9.02 -2.15
C ILE A 32 2.59 8.25 -3.34
N GLN A 33 3.38 8.01 -4.40
CA GLN A 33 2.90 7.29 -5.57
C GLN A 33 2.59 5.83 -5.24
N LEU A 34 3.41 5.19 -4.41
CA LEU A 34 3.15 3.85 -3.88
C LEU A 34 1.81 3.81 -3.12
N GLN A 35 1.57 4.76 -2.20
CA GLN A 35 0.31 4.82 -1.47
C GLN A 35 -0.91 5.01 -2.39
N LYS A 36 -0.78 5.77 -3.50
CA LYS A 36 -1.85 5.92 -4.49
C LYS A 36 -2.16 4.61 -5.22
N VAL A 37 -1.12 3.84 -5.60
CA VAL A 37 -1.32 2.52 -6.23
C VAL A 37 -2.01 1.57 -5.27
N LEU A 38 -1.57 1.52 -4.02
CA LEU A 38 -2.20 0.71 -2.97
C LEU A 38 -3.63 1.15 -2.68
N HIS A 39 -3.93 2.45 -2.75
CA HIS A 39 -5.30 2.94 -2.63
C HIS A 39 -6.20 2.40 -3.76
N MET A 40 -5.74 2.44 -5.01
CA MET A 40 -6.49 1.85 -6.13
C MET A 40 -6.77 0.37 -5.89
N LEU A 41 -5.77 -0.39 -5.42
CA LEU A 41 -5.92 -1.81 -5.10
C LEU A 41 -6.91 -2.04 -3.95
N ALA A 42 -6.93 -1.16 -2.95
CA ALA A 42 -7.88 -1.23 -1.84
C ALA A 42 -9.34 -0.97 -2.28
N THR A 43 -9.55 -0.28 -3.41
CA THR A 43 -10.88 -0.03 -3.98
C THR A 43 -11.38 -1.14 -4.90
N VAL A 44 -10.55 -2.11 -5.27
CA VAL A 44 -10.97 -3.25 -6.09
C VAL A 44 -11.92 -4.14 -5.27
N ASP A 45 -13.00 -4.63 -5.91
CA ASP A 45 -13.98 -5.52 -5.27
C ASP A 45 -13.48 -6.97 -5.18
N GLN A 46 -12.33 -7.13 -4.52
CA GLN A 46 -11.74 -8.41 -4.16
C GLN A 46 -11.15 -8.29 -2.75
N PRO A 47 -11.78 -8.91 -1.72
CA PRO A 47 -11.37 -8.77 -0.32
C PRO A 47 -9.88 -9.04 -0.06
N ARG A 48 -9.30 -10.00 -0.80
CA ARG A 48 -7.86 -10.33 -0.72
C ARG A 48 -6.96 -9.15 -1.07
N TYR A 49 -7.26 -8.42 -2.16
CA TYR A 49 -6.44 -7.28 -2.57
C TYR A 49 -6.62 -6.09 -1.63
N ARG A 50 -7.81 -5.94 -1.06
CA ARG A 50 -8.10 -4.90 -0.07
C ARG A 50 -7.25 -5.07 1.19
N GLN A 51 -7.21 -6.27 1.75
CA GLN A 51 -6.42 -6.55 2.94
C GLN A 51 -4.91 -6.45 2.67
N ALA A 52 -4.44 -7.04 1.55
CA ALA A 52 -3.04 -6.96 1.14
C ALA A 52 -2.59 -5.50 0.95
N ALA A 53 -3.37 -4.69 0.23
CA ALA A 53 -3.06 -3.29 -0.01
C ALA A 53 -2.98 -2.48 1.30
N LEU A 54 -3.86 -2.74 2.25
CA LEU A 54 -3.83 -2.09 3.57
C LEU A 54 -2.57 -2.47 4.35
N GLN A 55 -2.19 -3.75 4.35
CA GLN A 55 -0.98 -4.22 5.03
C GLN A 55 0.28 -3.62 4.41
N GLN A 56 0.39 -3.65 3.08
CA GLN A 56 1.53 -3.06 2.36
C GLN A 56 1.60 -1.53 2.57
N SER A 57 0.46 -0.84 2.61
CA SER A 57 0.39 0.61 2.86
C SER A 57 0.94 0.99 4.23
N ARG A 58 0.58 0.24 5.28
CA ARG A 58 1.11 0.43 6.64
C ARG A 58 2.60 0.14 6.71
N SER A 59 3.03 -0.95 6.08
CA SER A 59 4.45 -1.33 6.05
C SER A 59 5.30 -0.30 5.32
N ALA A 60 4.82 0.24 4.19
CA ALA A 60 5.49 1.31 3.45
C ALA A 60 5.54 2.62 4.24
N LEU A 61 4.45 3.01 4.90
CA LEU A 61 4.41 4.20 5.75
C LEU A 61 5.44 4.09 6.90
N ALA A 62 5.51 2.95 7.59
CA ALA A 62 6.47 2.74 8.67
C ALA A 62 7.93 2.87 8.20
N ARG A 63 8.26 2.41 6.99
CA ARG A 63 9.60 2.61 6.40
C ARG A 63 9.87 4.09 6.12
N CYS A 64 8.89 4.82 5.58
CA CYS A 64 9.02 6.25 5.32
C CYS A 64 9.20 7.06 6.61
N GLU A 65 8.48 6.72 7.68
CA GLU A 65 8.62 7.35 8.99
C GLU A 65 10.02 7.17 9.61
N ASN A 66 10.70 6.06 9.26
CA ASN A 66 12.08 5.81 9.70
C ASN A 66 13.14 6.48 8.80
N ALA A 67 12.83 6.74 7.52
CA ALA A 67 13.80 7.19 6.53
C ALA A 67 13.72 8.70 6.21
N LEU A 68 12.53 9.30 6.26
CA LEU A 68 12.33 10.72 6.01
C LEU A 68 12.65 11.54 7.26
N SER A 69 13.36 12.66 7.10
CA SER A 69 13.72 13.54 8.22
C SER A 69 12.81 14.77 8.34
N LEU A 70 12.18 15.20 7.25
CA LEU A 70 11.31 16.37 7.25
C LEU A 70 9.89 16.00 7.72
N PRO A 71 9.36 16.61 8.80
CA PRO A 71 8.03 16.28 9.30
C PRO A 71 6.91 16.50 8.28
N ASP A 72 7.03 17.52 7.43
CA ASP A 72 6.03 17.82 6.40
C ASP A 72 5.92 16.69 5.37
N ASP A 73 7.06 16.14 4.92
CA ASP A 73 7.08 15.00 4.01
C ASP A 73 6.42 13.77 4.64
N ILE A 74 6.71 13.49 5.91
CA ILE A 74 6.07 12.40 6.66
C ILE A 74 4.54 12.61 6.70
N GLN A 75 4.08 13.83 6.97
CA GLN A 75 2.64 14.13 7.00
C GLN A 75 1.98 13.93 5.64
N ARG A 76 2.65 14.30 4.54
CA ARG A 76 2.15 14.07 3.19
C ARG A 76 2.00 12.57 2.87
N VAL A 77 2.96 11.74 3.30
CA VAL A 77 2.87 10.28 3.14
C VAL A 77 1.76 9.69 4.04
N ARG A 78 1.63 10.16 5.29
CA ARG A 78 0.53 9.76 6.20
C ARG A 78 -0.84 10.07 5.62
N ALA A 79 -1.02 11.25 5.05
CA ALA A 79 -2.27 11.64 4.41
C ALA A 79 -2.62 10.73 3.22
N ALA A 80 -1.62 10.32 2.42
CA ALA A 80 -1.82 9.36 1.34
C ALA A 80 -2.20 7.97 1.88
N ALA A 81 -1.50 7.47 2.91
CA ALA A 81 -1.77 6.18 3.54
C ALA A 81 -3.16 6.11 4.20
N ALA A 82 -3.63 7.22 4.79
CA ALA A 82 -4.96 7.32 5.38
C ALA A 82 -6.08 7.05 4.35
N ARG A 83 -5.88 7.42 3.08
CA ARG A 83 -6.84 7.13 2.00
C ARG A 83 -6.93 5.63 1.71
N VAL A 84 -5.83 4.89 1.86
CA VAL A 84 -5.83 3.42 1.73
C VAL A 84 -6.66 2.80 2.86
N ALA A 85 -6.45 3.25 4.09
CA ALA A 85 -7.21 2.79 5.26
C ALA A 85 -8.73 3.05 5.12
N GLN A 86 -9.10 4.23 4.63
CA GLN A 86 -10.50 4.59 4.37
C GLN A 86 -11.13 3.70 3.29
N ALA A 87 -10.43 3.47 2.17
CA ALA A 87 -10.91 2.57 1.12
C ALA A 87 -11.09 1.12 1.63
N ALA A 88 -10.15 0.65 2.46
CA ALA A 88 -10.22 -0.69 3.02
C ALA A 88 -11.37 -0.88 4.04
N GLY A 89 -11.75 0.19 4.76
CA GLY A 89 -12.87 0.17 5.72
C GLY A 89 -14.25 0.45 5.11
N GLY A 90 -14.31 1.14 3.95
CA GLY A 90 -15.55 1.68 3.38
C GLY A 90 -16.46 0.67 2.66
N VAL A 91 -15.97 -0.50 2.25
CA VAL A 91 -16.77 -1.46 1.44
C VAL A 91 -17.70 -2.32 2.31
N SER A 92 -17.62 -2.24 3.65
CA SER A 92 -18.48 -3.03 4.54
C SER A 92 -19.89 -2.43 4.75
N ALA A 93 -20.20 -1.26 4.18
CA ALA A 93 -21.43 -0.50 4.46
C ALA A 93 -22.45 -0.46 3.31
N ILE A 94 -22.25 -1.22 2.22
CA ILE A 94 -23.13 -1.19 1.02
C ILE A 94 -23.61 -2.59 0.62
N SER A 95 -23.79 -3.50 1.57
CA SER A 95 -24.46 -4.79 1.34
C SER A 95 -25.54 -5.02 2.38
#